data_AF-U1QZV9-F1
#
_entry.id   AF-U1QZV9-F1
#
_cell.length_a   1.000
_cell.length_b   1.000
_cell.length_c   1.000
_cell.angle_alpha   90.00
_cell.angle_beta   90.00
_cell.angle_gamma   90.00
#
_symmetry.space_group_name_H-M   'P 1'
#
loop_
_entity.id
_entity.type
_entity.pdbx_description
1 polymer ?
#
loop_
_entity_poly.entity_id
_entity_poly.type
_entity_poly.pdbx_seq_one_letter_code
_entity_poly.pdbx_strand_id
1 'polypeptide(L)'
;MTATDTAPLCGAHFESGRRRYRTTPRNTEYHPEMGLRVLLSALVRTAAKHDVAVEPVCSHVSRHYVRTYLAVDGSATRANEAVAELGHVSHCQDCLFRAHDRGLLADTPDTCPNCGGSRVVTAGPLWLGPVADSEFTEAVRAEITDDMGEAARARRLLDTVATELGRPTHYDQHRLCELWGRPASGMDEFVGALRDAGHAATRAHYSGTAFETDADVAEIRTATAHLD
;
A
#
# COMPACT_ATOMS: atom_id res chain seq x y z
N MET A 1 -16.60 -5.35 -1.13
CA MET A 1 -16.81 -4.26 -0.15
C MET A 1 -16.35 -2.92 -0.74
N THR A 2 -17.06 -1.82 -0.48
CA THR A 2 -16.66 -0.45 -0.90
C THR A 2 -16.67 0.48 0.31
N ALA A 3 -15.66 1.33 0.46
CA ALA A 3 -15.61 2.39 1.46
C ALA A 3 -15.37 3.75 0.79
N THR A 4 -16.29 4.70 0.99
CA THR A 4 -16.24 6.06 0.44
C THR A 4 -15.79 7.11 1.46
N ASP A 5 -15.92 6.83 2.76
CA ASP A 5 -15.41 7.68 3.84
C ASP A 5 -13.93 7.36 4.10
N THR A 6 -13.05 7.92 3.26
CA THR A 6 -11.61 7.64 3.29
C THR A 6 -10.84 8.46 4.33
N ALA A 7 -11.39 9.58 4.81
CA ALA A 7 -10.69 10.46 5.75
C ALA A 7 -10.35 9.77 7.10
N PRO A 8 -11.22 8.95 7.71
CA PRO A 8 -10.87 8.14 8.89
C PRO A 8 -9.86 7.04 8.57
N LEU A 9 -9.95 6.43 7.39
CA LEU A 9 -9.08 5.33 6.96
C LEU A 9 -7.64 5.80 6.75
N CYS A 10 -7.46 6.99 6.17
CA CYS A 10 -6.16 7.53 5.80
C CYS A 10 -5.51 8.39 6.90
N GLY A 11 -6.18 8.58 8.04
CA GLY A 11 -5.66 9.31 9.20
C GLY A 11 -5.94 10.81 9.22
N ALA A 12 -6.62 11.36 8.20
CA ALA A 12 -7.07 12.75 8.22
C ALA A 12 -8.06 13.02 9.36
N HIS A 13 -8.95 12.08 9.66
CA HIS A 13 -9.83 12.09 10.84
C HIS A 13 -9.36 11.05 11.87
N PHE A 14 -8.18 11.29 12.47
CA PHE A 14 -7.44 10.34 13.31
C PHE A 14 -8.30 9.62 14.37
N GLU A 15 -9.02 10.35 15.22
CA GLU A 15 -9.84 9.75 16.29
C GLU A 15 -11.02 8.95 15.76
N SER A 16 -11.59 9.34 14.61
CA SER A 16 -12.62 8.54 13.95
C SER A 16 -12.04 7.22 13.41
N GLY A 17 -10.85 7.29 12.80
CA GLY A 17 -10.12 6.12 12.31
C GLY A 17 -9.84 5.11 13.42
N ARG A 18 -9.29 5.60 14.56
CA ARG A 18 -9.04 4.79 15.76
C ARG A 18 -10.29 4.12 16.29
N ARG A 19 -11.37 4.89 16.45
CA ARG A 19 -12.63 4.37 17.01
C ARG A 19 -13.28 3.32 16.11
N ARG A 20 -13.35 3.56 14.80
CA ARG A 20 -14.09 2.69 13.86
C ARG A 20 -13.29 1.46 13.45
N TYR A 21 -12.01 1.64 13.15
CA TYR A 21 -11.17 0.59 12.59
C TYR A 21 -10.19 0.00 13.59
N ARG A 22 -10.17 0.47 14.85
CA ARG A 22 -9.28 -0.05 15.93
C ARG A 22 -7.82 -0.14 15.49
N THR A 23 -7.33 0.90 14.83
CA THR A 23 -5.97 1.03 14.31
C THR A 23 -5.47 2.45 14.54
N THR A 24 -4.18 2.67 14.41
CA THR A 24 -3.55 3.99 14.43
C THR A 24 -3.23 4.38 12.98
N PRO A 25 -4.14 5.03 12.23
CA PRO A 25 -3.85 5.46 10.87
C PRO A 25 -2.93 6.70 10.87
N ARG A 26 -2.12 6.88 9.82
CA ARG A 26 -1.26 8.06 9.66
C ARG A 26 -1.50 8.74 8.33
N ASN A 27 -1.75 10.05 8.37
CA ASN A 27 -1.84 10.88 7.18
C ASN A 27 -0.44 11.07 6.60
N THR A 28 -0.17 10.39 5.50
CA THR A 28 1.14 10.25 4.84
C THR A 28 1.00 10.56 3.35
N GLU A 29 2.10 10.66 2.62
CA GLU A 29 2.10 10.81 1.17
C GLU A 29 1.43 9.62 0.46
N TYR A 30 1.47 8.43 1.06
CA TYR A 30 0.80 7.22 0.59
C TYR A 30 -0.58 7.00 1.22
N HIS A 31 -1.27 8.09 1.60
CA HIS A 31 -2.58 8.03 2.25
C HIS A 31 -3.65 7.19 1.52
N PRO A 32 -3.69 7.08 0.17
CA PRO A 32 -4.65 6.19 -0.50
C PRO A 32 -4.44 4.74 -0.09
N GLU A 33 -3.20 4.27 -0.09
CA GLU A 33 -2.83 2.92 0.31
C GLU A 33 -3.01 2.70 1.82
N MET A 34 -2.65 3.70 2.64
CA MET A 34 -2.93 3.66 4.07
C MET A 34 -4.39 3.33 4.32
N GLY A 35 -5.30 4.02 3.62
CA GLY A 35 -6.72 3.78 3.78
C GLY A 35 -7.16 2.38 3.34
N LEU A 36 -6.60 1.86 2.24
CA LEU A 36 -6.83 0.49 1.80
C LEU A 36 -6.36 -0.54 2.83
N ARG A 37 -5.12 -0.43 3.30
CA ARG A 37 -4.53 -1.40 4.24
C ARG A 37 -5.20 -1.34 5.63
N VAL A 38 -5.68 -0.18 6.06
CA VAL A 38 -6.51 -0.05 7.26
C VAL A 38 -7.84 -0.79 7.10
N LEU A 39 -8.52 -0.62 5.95
CA LEU A 39 -9.78 -1.30 5.68
C LEU A 39 -9.59 -2.83 5.67
N LEU A 40 -8.56 -3.31 4.96
CA LEU A 40 -8.24 -4.74 4.90
C LEU A 40 -7.92 -5.31 6.28
N SER A 41 -7.08 -4.62 7.07
CA SER A 41 -6.78 -4.99 8.47
C SER A 41 -8.04 -5.11 9.32
N ALA A 42 -8.98 -4.17 9.18
CA ALA A 42 -10.23 -4.21 9.94
C ALA A 42 -11.12 -5.39 9.52
N LEU A 43 -11.16 -5.73 8.23
CA LEU A 43 -11.92 -6.87 7.71
C LEU A 43 -11.31 -8.20 8.20
N VAL A 44 -10.01 -8.38 8.05
CA VAL A 44 -9.26 -9.57 8.52
C VAL A 44 -9.45 -9.79 10.02
N ARG A 45 -9.22 -8.76 10.84
CA ARG A 45 -9.40 -8.87 12.30
C ARG A 45 -10.85 -9.09 12.72
N THR A 46 -11.81 -8.68 11.91
CA THR A 46 -13.22 -8.92 12.22
C THR A 46 -13.61 -10.35 11.88
N ALA A 47 -13.23 -10.85 10.70
CA ALA A 47 -13.49 -12.22 10.28
C ALA A 47 -12.82 -13.25 11.20
N ALA A 48 -11.56 -13.01 11.57
CA ALA A 48 -10.78 -13.94 12.38
C ALA A 48 -11.37 -14.19 13.79
N LYS A 49 -12.16 -13.24 14.34
CA LYS A 49 -12.89 -13.45 15.61
C LYS A 49 -13.97 -14.53 15.53
N HIS A 50 -14.33 -14.92 14.32
CA HIS A 50 -15.34 -15.92 14.01
C HIS A 50 -14.73 -17.16 13.35
N ASP A 51 -13.40 -17.36 13.48
CA ASP A 51 -12.66 -18.46 12.85
C ASP A 51 -12.77 -18.48 11.31
N VAL A 52 -12.98 -17.30 10.71
CA VAL A 52 -13.09 -17.11 9.25
C VAL A 52 -11.88 -16.33 8.75
N ALA A 53 -11.24 -16.83 7.69
CA ALA A 53 -10.23 -16.12 6.95
C ALA A 53 -10.87 -15.25 5.86
N VAL A 54 -10.30 -14.07 5.64
CA VAL A 54 -10.59 -13.27 4.45
C VAL A 54 -9.28 -12.85 3.80
N GLU A 55 -9.16 -13.08 2.50
CA GLU A 55 -7.94 -12.82 1.74
C GLU A 55 -8.26 -11.87 0.57
N PRO A 56 -7.54 -10.75 0.40
CA PRO A 56 -7.75 -9.83 -0.72
C PRO A 56 -7.36 -10.46 -2.05
N VAL A 57 -8.32 -10.63 -2.96
CA VAL A 57 -8.08 -11.17 -4.31
C VAL A 57 -8.03 -10.10 -5.38
N CYS A 58 -8.66 -8.95 -5.14
CA CYS A 58 -8.53 -7.77 -5.98
C CYS A 58 -8.94 -6.55 -5.16
N SER A 59 -8.00 -5.67 -4.84
CA SER A 59 -8.30 -4.43 -4.12
C SER A 59 -7.65 -3.25 -4.79
N HIS A 60 -8.37 -2.14 -4.86
CA HIS A 60 -7.90 -0.94 -5.50
C HIS A 60 -8.46 0.31 -4.84
N VAL A 61 -7.73 1.40 -4.96
CA VAL A 61 -8.22 2.75 -4.69
C VAL A 61 -8.53 3.42 -6.02
N SER A 62 -9.69 4.06 -6.12
CA SER A 62 -10.09 4.72 -7.36
C SER A 62 -10.88 5.97 -7.06
N ARG A 63 -10.38 7.12 -7.52
CA ARG A 63 -10.95 8.44 -7.22
C ARG A 63 -11.04 8.64 -5.69
N HIS A 64 -12.24 8.57 -5.13
CA HIS A 64 -12.52 8.86 -3.71
C HIS A 64 -13.04 7.65 -2.94
N TYR A 65 -12.83 6.43 -3.44
CA TYR A 65 -13.24 5.22 -2.73
C TYR A 65 -12.17 4.14 -2.76
N VAL A 66 -12.24 3.27 -1.75
CA VAL A 66 -11.51 2.00 -1.65
C VAL A 66 -12.48 0.88 -2.01
N ARG A 67 -12.07 -0.04 -2.87
CA ARG A 67 -12.82 -1.25 -3.24
C ARG A 67 -11.96 -2.47 -3.00
N THR A 68 -12.56 -3.50 -2.41
CA THR A 68 -11.90 -4.79 -2.21
C THR A 68 -12.88 -5.93 -2.48
N TYR A 69 -12.37 -6.96 -3.15
CA TYR A 69 -12.98 -8.26 -3.32
C TYR A 69 -12.16 -9.26 -2.50
N LEU A 70 -12.85 -10.08 -1.72
CA LEU A 70 -12.23 -10.97 -0.73
C LEU A 70 -12.65 -12.41 -1.03
N ALA A 71 -11.69 -13.33 -1.00
CA ALA A 71 -11.98 -14.75 -0.81
C ALA A 71 -12.28 -14.98 0.67
N VAL A 72 -13.22 -15.88 0.96
CA VAL A 72 -13.66 -16.19 2.33
C VAL A 72 -13.49 -17.69 2.57
N ASP A 73 -12.84 -18.05 3.67
CA ASP A 73 -12.60 -19.44 4.06
C ASP A 73 -13.01 -19.65 5.53
N GLY A 74 -13.75 -20.72 5.83
CA GLY A 74 -14.22 -21.06 7.17
C GLY A 74 -13.19 -21.75 8.07
N SER A 75 -11.91 -21.74 7.69
CA SER A 75 -10.82 -22.38 8.42
C SER A 75 -10.17 -21.43 9.45
N ALA A 76 -10.18 -21.84 10.71
CA ALA A 76 -9.45 -21.17 11.78
C ALA A 76 -7.94 -21.09 11.51
N THR A 77 -7.36 -22.12 10.89
CA THR A 77 -5.94 -22.12 10.51
C THR A 77 -5.64 -21.04 9.50
N ARG A 78 -6.47 -20.92 8.45
CA ARG A 78 -6.34 -19.84 7.45
C ARG A 78 -6.58 -18.47 8.09
N ALA A 79 -7.49 -18.37 9.05
CA ALA A 79 -7.71 -17.14 9.79
C ALA A 79 -6.46 -16.70 10.57
N ASN A 80 -5.76 -17.65 11.21
CA ASN A 80 -4.49 -17.37 11.89
C ASN A 80 -3.40 -16.91 10.92
N GLU A 81 -3.30 -17.53 9.75
CA GLU A 81 -2.35 -17.12 8.71
C GLU A 81 -2.65 -15.69 8.21
N ALA A 82 -3.92 -15.36 7.95
CA ALA A 82 -4.31 -14.01 7.59
C ALA A 82 -4.01 -12.98 8.70
N VAL A 83 -4.19 -13.35 9.97
CA VAL A 83 -3.81 -12.49 11.11
C VAL A 83 -2.29 -12.29 11.18
N ALA A 84 -1.49 -13.27 10.78
CA ALA A 84 -0.03 -13.17 10.78
C ALA A 84 0.51 -12.15 9.75
N GLU A 85 -0.27 -11.83 8.70
CA GLU A 85 0.05 -10.76 7.73
C GLU A 85 -0.30 -9.36 8.23
N LEU A 86 -0.87 -9.23 9.43
CA LEU A 86 -1.08 -7.93 10.04
C LEU A 86 0.22 -7.39 10.66
N GLY A 87 0.38 -6.09 10.63
CA GLY A 87 1.58 -5.46 11.17
C GLY A 87 1.52 -3.95 11.22
N HIS A 88 2.70 -3.34 11.35
CA HIS A 88 2.87 -1.92 11.55
C HIS A 88 3.85 -1.35 10.53
N VAL A 89 3.71 -0.06 10.25
CA VAL A 89 4.65 0.71 9.44
C VAL A 89 5.16 1.86 10.26
N SER A 90 6.47 1.87 10.51
CA SER A 90 7.19 2.98 11.11
C SER A 90 7.70 3.87 9.98
N HIS A 91 7.24 5.13 9.94
CA HIS A 91 7.52 6.07 8.86
C HIS A 91 8.21 7.32 9.41
N CYS A 92 9.36 7.67 8.83
CA CYS A 92 10.06 8.91 9.14
C CYS A 92 9.52 10.05 8.27
N GLN A 93 8.94 11.06 8.92
CA GLN A 93 8.37 12.22 8.23
C GLN A 93 9.42 13.18 7.64
N ASP A 94 10.70 12.98 7.95
CA ASP A 94 11.78 13.84 7.50
C ASP A 94 12.45 13.32 6.23
N CYS A 95 12.67 12.01 6.13
CA CYS A 95 13.36 11.41 4.99
C CYS A 95 12.54 10.35 4.24
N LEU A 96 11.28 10.11 4.63
CA LEU A 96 10.37 9.13 4.03
C LEU A 96 10.83 7.67 4.14
N PHE A 97 11.88 7.40 4.91
CA PHE A 97 12.25 6.04 5.28
C PHE A 97 11.08 5.34 5.96
N ARG A 98 10.93 4.06 5.67
CA ARG A 98 9.90 3.22 6.25
C ARG A 98 10.44 1.84 6.60
N ALA A 99 9.95 1.30 7.71
CA ALA A 99 10.16 -0.08 8.12
C ALA A 99 8.82 -0.75 8.40
N HIS A 100 8.74 -2.04 8.10
CA HIS A 100 7.55 -2.86 8.25
C HIS A 100 7.82 -3.96 9.26
N ASP A 101 6.93 -4.08 10.24
CA ASP A 101 7.05 -5.11 11.27
C ASP A 101 5.73 -5.90 11.37
N ARG A 102 5.81 -7.23 11.32
CA ARG A 102 4.63 -8.10 11.41
C ARG A 102 4.33 -8.40 12.88
N GLY A 103 3.03 -8.42 13.21
CA GLY A 103 2.56 -8.66 14.56
C GLY A 103 1.50 -7.65 14.99
N LEU A 104 0.82 -7.97 16.09
CA LEU A 104 -0.26 -7.13 16.63
C LEU A 104 0.23 -6.02 17.56
N LEU A 105 1.49 -6.08 17.98
CA LEU A 105 2.13 -5.05 18.80
C LEU A 105 3.14 -4.31 17.94
N ALA A 106 3.18 -2.99 18.10
CA ALA A 106 4.13 -2.16 17.38
C ALA A 106 5.44 -2.05 18.15
N ASP A 107 6.56 -2.29 17.48
CA ASP A 107 7.87 -1.85 17.95
C ASP A 107 8.24 -0.54 17.24
N THR A 108 8.06 0.59 17.93
CA THR A 108 8.26 1.91 17.34
C THR A 108 9.68 2.38 17.64
N PRO A 109 10.53 2.63 16.63
CA PRO A 109 11.87 3.12 16.88
C PRO A 109 11.83 4.59 17.31
N ASP A 110 12.63 4.93 18.33
CA ASP A 110 12.73 6.30 18.87
C ASP A 110 13.32 7.30 17.86
N THR A 111 14.17 6.82 16.95
CA THR A 111 14.81 7.62 15.92
C THR A 111 14.83 6.88 14.58
N CYS A 112 14.87 7.64 13.50
CA CYS A 112 14.95 7.09 12.16
C CYS A 112 16.32 6.43 11.92
N PRO A 113 16.39 5.17 11.52
CA PRO A 113 17.67 4.50 11.27
C PRO A 113 18.40 5.05 10.03
N ASN A 114 17.69 5.71 9.12
CA ASN A 114 18.27 6.30 7.91
C ASN A 114 18.87 7.70 8.15
N CYS A 115 18.14 8.60 8.84
CA CYS A 115 18.55 10.00 8.97
C CYS A 115 18.79 10.47 10.41
N GLY A 116 18.57 9.63 11.42
CA GLY A 116 18.68 9.97 12.84
C GLY A 116 17.58 10.91 13.36
N GLY A 117 16.61 11.30 12.53
CA GLY A 117 15.52 12.21 12.90
C GLY A 117 14.55 11.57 13.91
N SER A 118 13.98 12.38 14.79
CA SER A 118 13.05 11.94 15.84
C SER A 118 11.57 11.96 15.40
N ARG A 119 11.27 12.37 14.17
CA ARG A 119 9.91 12.47 13.64
C ARG A 119 9.45 11.16 13.00
N VAL A 120 9.63 10.06 13.73
CA VAL A 120 9.10 8.75 13.36
C VAL A 120 7.68 8.59 13.90
N VAL A 121 6.77 8.18 13.03
CA VAL A 121 5.39 7.87 13.40
C VAL A 121 5.06 6.44 12.99
N THR A 122 4.38 5.72 13.86
CA THR A 122 3.94 4.35 13.58
C THR A 122 2.47 4.31 13.22
N ALA A 123 2.14 3.57 12.16
CA ALA A 123 0.80 3.23 11.74
C ALA A 123 0.50 1.76 12.00
N GLY A 124 -0.73 1.44 12.42
CA GLY A 124 -1.24 0.07 12.47
C GLY A 124 -2.11 -0.30 13.67
N PRO A 125 -2.61 -1.56 13.70
CA PRO A 125 -2.28 -2.63 12.76
C PRO A 125 -2.87 -2.39 11.35
N LEU A 126 -2.08 -2.70 10.33
CA LEU A 126 -2.34 -2.63 8.90
C LEU A 126 -2.26 -4.03 8.29
N TRP A 127 -2.90 -4.22 7.13
CA TRP A 127 -2.65 -5.39 6.30
C TRP A 127 -1.32 -5.19 5.55
N LEU A 128 -0.33 -6.03 5.82
CA LEU A 128 0.99 -5.97 5.16
C LEU A 128 1.12 -6.96 4.01
N GLY A 129 0.19 -7.89 3.86
CA GLY A 129 0.16 -8.82 2.73
C GLY A 129 -0.21 -8.16 1.39
N PRO A 130 -0.30 -8.96 0.32
CA PRO A 130 -0.74 -8.53 -1.00
C PRO A 130 -2.17 -7.97 -0.98
N VAL A 131 -2.45 -6.95 -1.79
CA VAL A 131 -3.78 -6.34 -1.89
C VAL A 131 -4.63 -6.94 -3.02
N ALA A 132 -4.00 -7.72 -3.90
CA ALA A 132 -4.60 -8.40 -5.03
C ALA A 132 -3.87 -9.71 -5.30
N ASP A 133 -4.58 -10.66 -5.90
CA ASP A 133 -4.01 -11.84 -6.54
C ASP A 133 -3.88 -11.55 -8.04
N SER A 134 -2.68 -11.78 -8.59
CA SER A 134 -2.36 -11.38 -9.96
C SER A 134 -3.21 -12.15 -10.98
N GLU A 135 -3.28 -13.48 -10.86
CA GLU A 135 -4.04 -14.34 -11.77
C GLU A 135 -5.54 -14.03 -11.74
N PHE A 136 -6.10 -13.87 -10.54
CA PHE A 136 -7.50 -13.47 -10.37
C PHE A 136 -7.77 -12.10 -10.98
N THR A 137 -6.86 -11.13 -10.78
CA THR A 137 -7.03 -9.77 -11.31
C THR A 137 -6.98 -9.76 -12.84
N GLU A 138 -6.09 -10.55 -13.45
CA GLU A 138 -6.01 -10.75 -14.90
C GLU A 138 -7.27 -11.42 -15.45
N ALA A 139 -7.80 -12.43 -14.75
CA ALA A 139 -9.05 -13.07 -15.12
C ALA A 139 -10.23 -12.08 -15.09
N VAL A 140 -10.34 -11.27 -14.03
CA VAL A 140 -11.38 -10.21 -13.95
C VAL A 140 -11.22 -9.19 -15.08
N ARG A 141 -9.98 -8.85 -15.44
CA ARG A 141 -9.70 -7.93 -16.55
C ARG A 141 -10.17 -8.50 -17.89
N ALA A 142 -9.98 -9.80 -18.13
CA ALA A 142 -10.37 -10.48 -19.36
C ALA A 142 -11.89 -10.47 -19.58
N GLU A 143 -12.68 -10.46 -18.50
CA GLU A 143 -14.14 -10.40 -18.54
C GLU A 143 -14.71 -9.00 -18.84
N ILE A 144 -13.86 -7.96 -18.92
CA ILE A 144 -14.33 -6.62 -19.28
C ILE A 144 -14.57 -6.56 -20.79
N THR A 145 -15.81 -6.27 -21.18
CA THR A 145 -16.24 -6.12 -22.57
C THR A 145 -16.35 -4.64 -22.99
N ASP A 146 -16.30 -4.37 -24.30
CA ASP A 146 -16.26 -2.99 -24.83
C ASP A 146 -17.58 -2.22 -24.67
N ASP A 147 -18.70 -2.91 -24.45
CA ASP A 147 -20.00 -2.31 -24.18
C ASP A 147 -20.13 -1.75 -22.75
N MET A 148 -19.19 -2.10 -21.85
CA MET A 148 -19.15 -1.51 -20.52
C MET A 148 -18.67 -0.06 -20.57
N GLY A 149 -19.46 0.87 -20.02
CA GLY A 149 -19.22 2.32 -20.16
C GLY A 149 -17.85 2.83 -19.68
N GLU A 150 -17.18 2.13 -18.77
CA GLU A 150 -15.84 2.49 -18.24
C GLU A 150 -14.78 1.43 -18.59
N ALA A 151 -15.01 0.60 -19.61
CA ALA A 151 -14.17 -0.56 -19.97
C ALA A 151 -12.68 -0.21 -20.07
N ALA A 152 -12.33 0.82 -20.85
CA ALA A 152 -10.94 1.22 -21.05
C ALA A 152 -10.27 1.69 -19.75
N ARG A 153 -11.02 2.35 -18.86
CA ARG A 153 -10.51 2.79 -17.55
C ARG A 153 -10.32 1.60 -16.61
N ALA A 154 -11.29 0.70 -16.57
CA ALA A 154 -11.24 -0.49 -15.72
C ALA A 154 -10.10 -1.43 -16.14
N ARG A 155 -9.92 -1.68 -17.45
CA ARG A 155 -8.79 -2.48 -17.96
C ARG A 155 -7.44 -1.88 -17.56
N ARG A 156 -7.22 -0.58 -17.77
CA ARG A 156 -5.98 0.09 -17.37
C ARG A 156 -5.70 0.01 -15.87
N LEU A 157 -6.74 0.13 -15.04
CA LEU A 157 -6.60 -0.01 -13.60
C LEU A 157 -6.17 -1.43 -13.23
N LEU A 158 -6.85 -2.44 -13.77
CA LEU A 158 -6.56 -3.84 -13.48
C LEU A 158 -5.23 -4.30 -14.08
N ASP A 159 -4.81 -3.75 -15.22
CA ASP A 159 -3.46 -3.94 -15.79
C ASP A 159 -2.38 -3.55 -14.77
N THR A 160 -2.54 -2.38 -14.12
CA THR A 160 -1.61 -1.95 -13.08
C THR A 160 -1.72 -2.82 -11.82
N VAL A 161 -2.92 -3.05 -11.31
CA VAL A 161 -3.14 -3.83 -10.06
C VAL A 161 -2.62 -5.28 -10.19
N ALA A 162 -2.77 -5.90 -11.36
CA ALA A 162 -2.30 -7.27 -11.60
C ALA A 162 -0.77 -7.39 -11.62
N THR A 163 -0.05 -6.29 -11.91
CA THR A 163 1.41 -6.27 -12.08
C THR A 163 2.14 -5.57 -10.94
N GLU A 164 1.41 -5.06 -9.94
CA GLU A 164 1.99 -4.47 -8.73
C GLU A 164 2.80 -5.49 -7.94
N LEU A 165 3.91 -5.02 -7.34
CA LEU A 165 4.75 -5.85 -6.48
C LEU A 165 3.98 -6.41 -5.26
N GLY A 166 2.88 -5.75 -4.87
CA GLY A 166 2.00 -6.18 -3.80
C GLY A 166 2.56 -5.89 -2.42
N ARG A 167 3.48 -4.92 -2.28
CA ARG A 167 4.23 -4.67 -1.04
C ARG A 167 3.86 -3.33 -0.41
N PRO A 168 3.63 -3.29 0.91
CA PRO A 168 3.49 -2.02 1.63
C PRO A 168 4.82 -1.26 1.58
N THR A 169 4.86 0.06 1.44
CA THR A 169 3.85 0.92 0.83
C THR A 169 4.45 1.52 -0.44
N HIS A 170 3.65 2.07 -1.34
CA HIS A 170 4.17 2.82 -2.47
C HIS A 170 4.96 4.05 -1.98
N TYR A 171 5.93 4.44 -2.79
CA TYR A 171 6.52 5.78 -2.77
C TYR A 171 5.82 6.66 -3.80
N ASP A 172 5.89 7.97 -3.61
CA ASP A 172 5.59 8.96 -4.64
C ASP A 172 6.90 9.57 -5.17
N GLN A 173 7.16 9.43 -6.47
CA GLN A 173 8.38 9.90 -7.12
C GLN A 173 8.56 11.41 -6.95
N HIS A 174 7.50 12.20 -7.17
CA HIS A 174 7.59 13.65 -7.07
C HIS A 174 7.94 14.07 -5.64
N ARG A 175 7.36 13.40 -4.64
CA ARG A 175 7.66 13.69 -3.23
C ARG A 175 9.12 13.39 -2.87
N LEU A 176 9.67 12.30 -3.41
CA LEU A 176 11.09 11.95 -3.24
C LEU A 176 12.01 12.96 -3.93
N CYS A 177 11.73 13.30 -5.19
CA CYS A 177 12.50 14.28 -5.95
C CYS A 177 12.48 15.67 -5.30
N GLU A 178 11.31 16.12 -4.83
CA GLU A 178 11.16 17.37 -4.07
C GLU A 178 12.04 17.37 -2.81
N LEU A 179 12.00 16.27 -2.03
CA LEU A 179 12.82 16.11 -0.83
C LEU A 179 14.32 16.17 -1.14
N TRP A 180 14.76 15.63 -2.27
CA TRP A 180 16.16 15.61 -2.68
C TRP A 180 16.60 16.85 -3.45
N GLY A 181 15.68 17.76 -3.79
CA GLY A 181 15.96 18.92 -4.64
C GLY A 181 16.32 18.55 -6.08
N ARG A 182 15.76 17.45 -6.59
CA ARG A 182 16.02 16.89 -7.93
C ARG A 182 14.82 17.08 -8.85
N PRO A 183 15.01 17.23 -10.17
CA PRO A 183 13.88 17.15 -11.11
C PRO A 183 13.28 15.73 -11.11
N ALA A 184 12.01 15.63 -11.50
CA ALA A 184 11.36 14.34 -11.70
C ALA A 184 11.55 13.89 -13.15
N SER A 185 12.23 12.77 -13.35
CA SER A 185 12.36 12.07 -14.64
C SER A 185 11.07 11.34 -15.01
N GLY A 186 11.01 10.75 -16.21
CA GLY A 186 9.85 9.95 -16.61
C GLY A 186 9.65 8.74 -15.69
N MET A 187 8.40 8.42 -15.31
CA MET A 187 8.16 7.33 -14.35
C MET A 187 8.67 5.97 -14.86
N ASP A 188 8.62 5.68 -16.16
CA ASP A 188 9.18 4.44 -16.70
C ASP A 188 10.72 4.41 -16.63
N GLU A 189 11.37 5.55 -16.82
CA GLU A 189 12.81 5.70 -16.68
C GLU A 189 13.24 5.54 -15.22
N PHE A 190 12.50 6.15 -14.28
CA PHE A 190 12.79 6.05 -12.85
C PHE A 190 12.58 4.62 -12.31
N VAL A 191 11.49 3.95 -12.69
CA VAL A 191 11.28 2.53 -12.33
C VAL A 191 12.31 1.64 -13.04
N GLY A 192 12.69 1.97 -14.28
CA GLY A 192 13.75 1.28 -15.02
C GLY A 192 15.09 1.34 -14.29
N ALA A 193 15.50 2.52 -13.83
CA ALA A 193 16.75 2.69 -13.07
C ALA A 193 16.79 1.86 -11.78
N LEU A 194 15.66 1.70 -11.09
CA LEU A 194 15.58 0.82 -9.92
C LEU A 194 15.80 -0.65 -10.29
N ARG A 195 15.20 -1.10 -11.40
CA ARG A 195 15.37 -2.46 -11.91
C ARG A 195 16.79 -2.71 -12.40
N ASP A 196 17.40 -1.74 -13.08
CA ASP A 196 18.79 -1.80 -13.54
C ASP A 196 19.78 -1.86 -12.37
N ALA A 197 19.42 -1.26 -11.23
CA ALA A 197 20.15 -1.37 -9.96
C ALA A 197 19.89 -2.70 -9.21
N GLY A 198 19.03 -3.58 -9.73
CA GLY A 198 18.75 -4.91 -9.17
C GLY A 198 17.55 -4.98 -8.22
N HIS A 199 16.78 -3.91 -8.07
CA HIS A 199 15.61 -3.87 -7.20
C HIS A 199 14.34 -4.31 -7.93
N ALA A 200 13.44 -5.00 -7.23
CA ALA A 200 12.09 -5.18 -7.73
C ALA A 200 11.38 -3.82 -7.70
N ALA A 201 10.79 -3.39 -8.81
CA ALA A 201 10.05 -2.14 -8.86
C ALA A 201 8.90 -2.21 -9.87
N THR A 202 7.76 -1.61 -9.53
CA THR A 202 6.56 -1.54 -10.38
C THR A 202 5.88 -0.19 -10.22
N ARG A 203 5.11 0.25 -11.21
CA ARG A 203 4.14 1.34 -10.99
C ARG A 203 3.07 0.87 -10.00
N ALA A 204 2.39 1.82 -9.37
CA ALA A 204 1.28 1.54 -8.46
C ALA A 204 0.04 2.38 -8.84
N HIS A 205 -1.15 1.81 -8.67
CA HIS A 205 -2.42 2.34 -9.14
C HIS A 205 -2.91 3.58 -8.37
N TYR A 206 -2.25 3.90 -7.24
CA TYR A 206 -2.66 4.99 -6.34
C TYR A 206 -2.55 6.38 -6.98
N SER A 207 -1.54 6.61 -7.82
CA SER A 207 -1.34 7.87 -8.54
C SER A 207 -0.48 7.65 -9.81
N GLY A 208 -0.37 8.67 -10.66
CA GLY A 208 0.51 8.60 -11.85
C GLY A 208 2.02 8.60 -11.52
N THR A 209 2.36 8.96 -10.28
CA THR A 209 3.72 9.11 -9.75
C THR A 209 4.04 8.08 -8.66
N ALA A 210 3.12 7.14 -8.42
CA ALA A 210 3.25 6.12 -7.41
C ALA A 210 3.97 4.88 -7.96
N PHE A 211 4.87 4.32 -7.15
CA PHE A 211 5.58 3.09 -7.47
C PHE A 211 5.85 2.27 -6.20
N GLU A 212 5.95 0.96 -6.36
CA GLU A 212 6.37 0.03 -5.32
C GLU A 212 7.77 -0.47 -5.63
N THR A 213 8.55 -0.73 -4.58
CA THR A 213 9.87 -1.34 -4.69
C THR A 213 10.26 -2.03 -3.38
N ASP A 214 11.19 -2.98 -3.45
CA ASP A 214 11.85 -3.57 -2.29
C ASP A 214 13.03 -2.75 -1.77
N ALA A 215 13.44 -1.71 -2.50
CA ALA A 215 14.47 -0.77 -2.08
C ALA A 215 14.01 0.18 -0.95
N ASP A 216 14.90 0.48 -0.02
CA ASP A 216 14.72 1.57 0.92
C ASP A 216 14.96 2.95 0.29
N VAL A 217 14.66 4.02 1.02
CA VAL A 217 14.74 5.39 0.48
C VAL A 217 16.17 5.81 0.09
N ALA A 218 17.19 5.27 0.75
CA ALA A 218 18.58 5.58 0.45
C ALA A 218 19.05 4.82 -0.80
N GLU A 219 18.64 3.55 -0.94
CA GLU A 219 18.86 2.73 -2.12
C GLU A 219 18.20 3.36 -3.36
N ILE A 220 16.94 3.81 -3.25
CA ILE A 220 16.23 4.49 -4.36
C ILE A 220 16.97 5.76 -4.77
N ARG A 221 17.38 6.58 -3.80
CA ARG A 221 18.12 7.82 -4.07
C ARG A 221 19.42 7.55 -4.83
N THR A 222 20.10 6.46 -4.48
CA THR A 222 21.37 6.03 -5.08
C THR A 222 21.15 5.51 -6.50
N ALA A 223 20.20 4.59 -6.67
CA ALA A 223 19.85 4.00 -7.96
C ALA A 223 19.44 5.04 -9.01
N THR A 224 18.78 6.12 -8.57
CA THR A 224 18.23 7.16 -9.45
C THR A 224 19.11 8.41 -9.55
N ALA A 225 20.30 8.42 -8.95
CA ALA A 225 21.15 9.61 -8.86
C ALA A 225 21.67 10.16 -10.20
N HIS A 226 21.60 9.37 -11.29
CA HIS A 226 22.02 9.78 -12.63
C HIS A 226 20.89 10.40 -13.45
N LEU A 227 19.66 10.43 -12.91
CA LEU A 227 18.47 11.01 -13.54
C LEU A 227 18.27 12.50 -13.17
N ASP A 228 19.31 13.12 -12.61
CA ASP A 228 19.35 14.51 -12.12
C ASP A 228 19.33 15.56 -13.23
#